data_AF-A0A8X8XR37-F1
#
_entry.id   AF-A0A8X8XR37-F1
#
_cell.length_a   1.000
_cell.length_b   1.000
_cell.length_c   1.000
_cell.angle_alpha   90.00
_cell.angle_beta   90.00
_cell.angle_gamma   90.00
#
_symmetry.space_group_name_H-M   'P 1'
#
loop_
_entity.id
_entity.type
_entity.pdbx_description
1 polymer ?
#
loop_
_entity_poly.entity_id
_entity_poly.type
_entity_poly.pdbx_seq_one_letter_code
_entity_poly.pdbx_strand_id
1 'polypeptide(L)'
;MESETLPTSHVDNQSYSDDVVGNAGRWLKSPLLKVIHAVQNPDVATHVYVDEKKKAQAILLGEMLGHYQAVSIDIDQIHELTSIVREARQQIFADGVVTSTAQKKKIMEEFYGPEAPQEVDVHPPEVVSTKGCGSRLPSRVEKALKLKSKPMSQCKKCQEWGHHDSRNCDKFKEKEKMWSRRNSDV
;
A
#
# COMPACT_ATOMS: atom_id res chain seq x y z
N MET A 1 -57.01 33.87 20.87
CA MET A 1 -55.94 33.47 21.80
C MET A 1 -56.24 32.05 22.18
N GLU A 2 -55.53 31.09 21.62
CA GLU A 2 -55.16 29.83 22.26
C GLU A 2 -54.25 29.09 21.29
N SER A 3 -53.18 28.58 21.87
CA SER A 3 -51.95 28.09 21.28
C SER A 3 -52.06 26.60 20.96
N GLU A 4 -51.83 26.20 19.71
CA GLU A 4 -51.68 24.80 19.34
C GLU A 4 -50.19 24.46 19.17
N THR A 5 -49.63 23.82 20.20
CA THR A 5 -48.33 23.17 20.19
C THR A 5 -48.44 21.80 19.50
N LEU A 6 -47.69 21.60 18.42
CA LEU A 6 -47.48 20.28 17.80
C LEU A 6 -46.38 19.50 18.56
N PRO A 7 -46.59 18.22 18.90
CA PRO A 7 -45.58 17.39 19.54
C PRO A 7 -44.61 16.79 18.52
N THR A 8 -43.33 16.79 18.92
CA THR A 8 -42.17 16.25 18.21
C THR A 8 -42.19 14.71 18.17
N SER A 9 -41.97 14.13 16.99
CA SER A 9 -41.85 12.68 16.79
C SER A 9 -40.55 12.14 17.42
N HIS A 10 -40.70 11.31 18.45
CA HIS A 10 -39.67 10.41 18.98
C HIS A 10 -39.58 9.21 18.03
N VAL A 11 -38.39 8.96 17.47
CA VAL A 11 -38.12 7.77 16.65
C VAL A 11 -37.43 6.73 17.53
N ASP A 12 -38.23 5.80 18.07
CA ASP A 12 -37.75 4.58 18.71
C ASP A 12 -37.16 3.65 17.64
N ASN A 13 -35.84 3.47 17.67
CA ASN A 13 -35.11 2.59 16.77
C ASN A 13 -35.12 1.17 17.35
N GLN A 14 -36.21 0.44 17.12
CA GLN A 14 -36.37 -0.95 17.55
C GLN A 14 -35.50 -1.86 16.65
N SER A 15 -34.44 -2.43 17.25
CA SER A 15 -33.52 -3.38 16.61
C SER A 15 -34.24 -4.67 16.20
N TYR A 16 -34.38 -4.93 14.90
CA TYR A 16 -34.86 -6.21 14.37
C TYR A 16 -33.68 -7.17 14.23
N SER A 17 -33.67 -8.26 15.00
CA SER A 17 -32.69 -9.35 14.87
C SER A 17 -33.46 -10.59 14.42
N ASP A 18 -33.32 -10.97 13.14
CA ASP A 18 -33.76 -12.27 12.64
C ASP A 18 -32.64 -13.29 12.88
N ASP A 19 -32.86 -14.17 13.85
CA ASP A 19 -32.05 -15.36 14.10
C ASP A 19 -32.33 -16.44 13.04
N VAL A 20 -31.52 -16.49 11.99
CA VAL A 20 -31.40 -17.70 11.15
C VAL A 20 -30.31 -18.58 11.76
N VAL A 21 -30.74 -19.57 12.55
CA VAL A 21 -29.91 -20.65 13.08
C VAL A 21 -29.45 -21.55 11.93
N GLY A 22 -28.32 -21.21 11.32
CA GLY A 22 -27.57 -22.05 10.39
C GLY A 22 -26.42 -22.74 11.11
N ASN A 23 -26.57 -24.04 11.34
CA ASN A 23 -25.60 -24.95 11.94
C ASN A 23 -24.24 -24.92 11.19
N ALA A 24 -23.22 -24.26 11.76
CA ALA A 24 -21.84 -24.32 11.25
C ALA A 24 -20.95 -25.11 12.22
N GLY A 25 -20.50 -26.28 11.77
CA GLY A 25 -19.80 -27.27 12.58
C GLY A 25 -18.40 -26.88 13.05
N ARG A 26 -18.14 -27.17 14.33
CA ARG A 26 -16.98 -27.89 14.93
C ARG A 26 -15.51 -27.52 14.57
N TRP A 27 -15.17 -26.62 13.65
CA TRP A 27 -13.77 -26.32 13.30
C TRP A 27 -13.45 -24.85 12.97
N LEU A 28 -13.89 -23.88 13.78
CA LEU A 28 -13.33 -22.52 13.73
C LEU A 28 -13.09 -22.00 15.16
N LYS A 29 -12.02 -22.50 15.79
CA LYS A 29 -11.44 -21.87 16.97
C LYS A 29 -10.38 -20.87 16.54
N SER A 30 -10.76 -19.62 16.40
CA SER A 30 -9.85 -18.49 16.56
C SER A 30 -10.43 -17.56 17.61
N PRO A 31 -9.76 -17.30 18.74
CA PRO A 31 -10.15 -16.22 19.63
C PRO A 31 -9.74 -14.92 18.94
N LEU A 32 -10.58 -14.41 18.04
CA LEU A 32 -10.44 -13.04 17.58
C LEU A 32 -10.81 -12.15 18.77
N LEU A 33 -9.80 -11.58 19.42
CA LEU A 33 -10.00 -10.45 20.33
C LEU A 33 -10.78 -9.39 19.54
N LYS A 34 -11.97 -9.04 20.02
CA LYS A 34 -12.73 -7.90 19.48
C LYS A 34 -11.85 -6.67 19.66
N VAL A 35 -11.38 -6.09 18.56
CA VAL A 35 -10.71 -4.79 18.58
C VAL A 35 -11.74 -3.78 19.06
N ILE A 36 -11.59 -3.31 20.31
CA ILE A 36 -12.34 -2.16 20.80
C ILE A 36 -11.68 -0.95 20.13
N HIS A 37 -12.27 -0.47 19.05
CA HIS A 37 -11.93 0.84 18.53
C HIS A 37 -12.39 1.87 19.57
N ALA A 38 -11.44 2.52 20.24
CA ALA A 38 -11.72 3.75 20.97
C ALA A 38 -12.12 4.80 19.92
N VAL A 39 -13.43 4.99 19.73
CA VAL A 39 -13.95 6.12 18.95
C VAL A 39 -13.72 7.36 19.81
N GLN A 40 -12.53 7.96 19.68
CA GLN A 40 -12.37 9.37 20.03
C GLN A 40 -13.26 10.13 19.06
N ASN A 41 -14.44 10.57 19.50
CA ASN A 41 -15.40 11.32 18.68
C ASN A 41 -14.76 12.67 18.28
N PRO A 42 -14.20 12.81 17.07
CA PRO A 42 -13.56 14.06 16.66
C PRO A 42 -14.62 15.12 16.31
N ASP A 43 -15.85 14.70 16.04
CA ASP A 43 -16.96 15.55 15.61
C ASP A 43 -17.44 16.51 16.72
N VAL A 44 -17.37 16.11 17.99
CA VAL A 44 -17.78 16.97 19.11
C VAL A 44 -16.74 18.07 19.35
N ALA A 45 -15.45 17.73 19.32
CA ALA A 45 -14.37 18.69 19.52
C ALA A 45 -14.29 19.72 18.38
N THR A 46 -14.53 19.29 17.14
CA THR A 46 -14.55 20.19 15.98
C THR A 46 -15.75 21.14 16.02
N HIS A 47 -16.93 20.69 16.43
CA HIS A 47 -18.12 21.55 16.56
C HIS A 47 -17.93 22.64 17.64
N VAL A 48 -17.43 22.27 18.83
CA VAL A 48 -17.15 23.23 19.92
C VAL A 48 -16.14 24.30 19.48
N TYR A 49 -15.07 23.89 18.81
CA TYR A 49 -14.06 24.81 18.27
C TYR A 49 -14.64 25.79 17.25
N VAL A 50 -15.52 25.31 16.37
CA VAL A 50 -16.19 26.15 15.36
C VAL A 50 -17.08 27.20 16.03
N ASP A 51 -17.76 26.86 17.12
CA ASP A 51 -18.64 27.79 17.85
C ASP A 51 -17.86 28.87 18.62
N GLU A 52 -16.78 28.50 19.30
CA GLU A 52 -15.90 29.47 19.97
C GLU A 52 -15.26 30.44 18.98
N LYS A 53 -14.81 29.93 17.82
CA LYS A 53 -14.26 30.75 16.75
C LYS A 53 -15.28 31.78 16.26
N LYS A 54 -16.53 31.37 16.00
CA LYS A 54 -17.60 32.28 15.54
C LYS A 54 -17.89 33.35 16.58
N LYS A 55 -17.93 32.98 17.87
CA LYS A 55 -18.14 33.94 18.97
C LYS A 55 -17.01 34.97 19.04
N ALA A 56 -15.75 34.53 18.97
CA ALA A 56 -14.61 35.43 18.96
C ALA A 56 -14.62 36.38 17.74
N GLN A 57 -14.98 35.88 16.56
CA GLN A 57 -15.11 36.69 15.35
C GLN A 57 -16.20 37.75 15.49
N ALA A 58 -17.36 37.40 16.06
CA ALA A 58 -18.45 38.34 16.27
C ALA A 58 -18.05 39.48 17.23
N ILE A 59 -17.34 39.16 18.32
CA ILE A 59 -16.83 40.15 19.27
C ILE A 59 -15.86 41.11 18.58
N LEU A 60 -14.86 40.58 17.86
CA LEU A 60 -13.87 41.39 17.16
C LEU A 60 -14.52 42.33 16.14
N LEU A 61 -15.47 41.84 15.35
CA LEU A 61 -16.18 42.67 14.38
C LEU A 61 -16.97 43.79 15.05
N GLY A 62 -17.60 43.50 16.20
CA GLY A 62 -18.32 44.50 17.01
C GLY A 62 -17.39 45.60 17.52
N GLU A 63 -16.25 45.25 18.09
CA GLU A 63 -15.26 46.21 18.60
C GLU A 63 -14.70 47.09 17.48
N MET A 64 -14.30 46.48 16.36
CA MET A 64 -13.76 47.22 15.20
C MET A 64 -14.78 48.22 14.64
N LEU A 65 -16.06 47.83 14.57
CA LEU A 65 -17.12 48.73 14.15
C LEU A 65 -17.36 49.86 15.16
N GLY A 66 -17.31 49.56 16.47
CA GLY A 66 -17.42 50.56 17.52
C GLY A 66 -16.29 51.59 17.47
N HIS A 67 -15.04 51.14 17.28
CA HIS A 67 -13.89 52.03 17.09
C HIS A 67 -14.02 52.88 15.83
N TYR A 68 -14.41 52.28 14.71
CA TYR A 68 -14.67 53.01 13.47
C TYR A 68 -15.69 54.14 13.69
N GLN A 69 -16.81 53.84 14.35
CA GLN A 69 -17.82 54.85 14.66
C GLN A 69 -17.27 55.97 15.55
N ALA A 70 -16.49 55.63 16.57
CA ALA A 70 -15.92 56.59 17.52
C ALA A 70 -14.94 57.58 16.86
N VAL A 71 -14.15 57.13 15.87
CA VAL A 71 -13.18 57.99 15.18
C VAL A 71 -13.71 58.62 13.89
N SER A 72 -14.87 58.19 13.38
CA SER A 72 -15.37 58.54 12.03
C SER A 72 -15.62 60.04 11.76
N ILE A 73 -15.54 60.88 12.78
CA ILE A 73 -15.77 62.32 12.71
C ILE A 73 -14.46 63.07 12.39
N ASP A 74 -13.32 62.58 12.87
CA ASP A 74 -12.03 63.28 12.81
C ASP A 74 -11.05 62.55 11.90
N ILE A 75 -10.56 63.24 10.88
CA ILE A 75 -9.72 62.63 9.84
C ILE A 75 -8.36 62.15 10.39
N ASP A 76 -7.80 62.88 11.35
CA ASP A 76 -6.50 62.54 11.95
C ASP A 76 -6.63 61.27 12.79
N GLN A 77 -7.69 61.13 13.59
CA GLN A 77 -7.99 59.90 14.32
C GLN A 77 -8.29 58.70 13.41
N ILE A 78 -8.94 58.91 12.26
CA ILE A 78 -9.13 57.85 11.26
C ILE A 78 -7.77 57.37 10.72
N HIS A 79 -6.87 58.30 10.41
CA HIS A 79 -5.53 57.96 9.95
C HIS A 79 -4.72 57.22 11.01
N GLU A 80 -4.80 57.66 12.27
CA GLU A 80 -4.14 57.00 13.40
C GLU A 80 -4.64 55.56 13.59
N LEU A 81 -5.96 55.36 13.66
CA LEU A 81 -6.56 54.02 13.76
C LEU A 81 -6.15 53.14 12.57
N THR A 82 -6.07 53.71 11.37
CA THR A 82 -5.60 53.00 10.18
C THR A 82 -4.13 52.57 10.31
N SER A 83 -3.26 53.40 10.88
CA SER A 83 -1.86 53.03 11.12
C SER A 83 -1.76 51.87 12.11
N ILE A 84 -2.46 51.98 13.24
CA ILE A 84 -2.50 50.95 14.29
C ILE A 84 -2.95 49.60 13.72
N VAL A 85 -4.03 49.58 12.93
CA VAL A 85 -4.54 48.33 12.31
C VAL A 85 -3.53 47.74 11.32
N ARG A 86 -2.80 48.58 10.56
CA ARG A 86 -1.76 48.12 9.63
C ARG A 86 -0.55 47.56 10.35
N GLU A 87 -0.13 48.18 11.44
CA GLU A 87 0.97 47.69 12.29
C GLU A 87 0.61 46.38 12.97
N ALA A 88 -0.60 46.29 13.56
CA ALA A 88 -1.11 45.05 14.15
C ALA A 88 -1.14 43.91 13.12
N ARG A 89 -1.57 44.20 11.88
CA ARG A 89 -1.48 43.23 10.77
C ARG A 89 -0.05 42.77 10.56
N GLN A 90 0.91 43.68 10.48
CA GLN A 90 2.32 43.31 10.27
C GLN A 90 2.84 42.42 11.40
N GLN A 91 2.52 42.72 12.65
CA GLN A 91 2.94 41.92 13.80
C GLN A 91 2.32 40.50 13.78
N ILE A 92 1.03 40.37 13.45
CA ILE A 92 0.35 39.07 13.34
C ILE A 92 0.95 38.19 12.23
N PHE A 93 1.40 38.82 11.13
CA PHE A 93 1.97 38.10 9.98
C PHE A 93 3.51 38.07 9.96
N ALA A 94 4.18 38.70 10.92
CA ALA A 94 5.64 38.66 11.07
C ALA A 94 6.10 37.26 11.52
N ASP A 95 5.34 36.63 12.42
CA ASP A 95 5.53 35.24 12.84
C ASP A 95 4.78 34.29 11.91
N GLY A 96 5.15 34.33 10.63
CA GLY A 96 4.82 33.36 9.57
C GLY A 96 3.64 32.42 9.83
N VAL A 97 2.41 32.95 9.89
CA VAL A 97 1.22 32.10 9.81
C VAL A 97 1.35 31.28 8.53
N VAL A 98 1.35 29.95 8.67
CA VAL A 98 1.34 28.95 7.60
C VAL A 98 0.05 29.12 6.77
N THR A 99 0.06 30.14 5.93
CA THR A 99 -1.01 30.50 5.00
C THR A 99 -0.62 30.14 3.58
N SER A 100 0.69 30.09 3.30
CA SER A 100 1.22 29.71 2.02
C SER A 100 1.03 28.21 1.78
N THR A 101 0.39 27.88 0.66
CA THR A 101 0.31 26.52 0.11
C THR A 101 1.70 25.87 0.03
N ALA A 102 2.76 26.66 -0.17
CA ALA A 102 4.14 26.17 -0.20
C ALA A 102 4.65 25.73 1.19
N GLN A 103 4.31 26.44 2.27
CA GLN A 103 4.65 25.99 3.63
C GLN A 103 3.85 24.75 4.03
N LYS A 104 2.58 24.65 3.63
CA LYS A 104 1.79 23.43 3.86
C LYS A 104 2.42 22.22 3.16
N LYS A 105 2.83 22.38 1.90
CA LYS A 105 3.59 21.36 1.17
C LYS A 105 4.87 20.98 1.92
N LYS A 106 5.66 21.95 2.36
CA LYS A 106 6.89 21.71 3.13
C LYS A 106 6.64 20.90 4.41
N ILE A 107 5.61 21.23 5.18
CA ILE A 107 5.25 20.49 6.40
C ILE A 107 4.81 19.07 6.05
N MET A 108 4.04 18.89 4.98
CA MET A 108 3.65 17.56 4.52
C MET A 108 4.86 16.75 4.04
N GLU A 109 5.79 17.37 3.32
CA GLU A 109 7.02 16.73 2.86
C GLU A 109 7.94 16.34 4.04
N GLU A 110 8.02 17.18 5.07
CA GLU A 110 8.81 16.89 6.27
C GLU A 110 8.22 15.72 7.08
N PHE A 111 6.89 15.60 7.14
CA PHE A 111 6.22 14.59 7.95
C PHE A 111 5.96 13.27 7.22
N TYR A 112 5.59 13.34 5.94
CA TYR A 112 5.21 12.19 5.11
C TYR A 112 6.25 11.83 4.04
N GLY A 113 7.29 12.65 3.89
CA GLY A 113 8.27 12.52 2.83
C GLY A 113 7.86 13.24 1.54
N PRO A 114 8.77 13.37 0.57
CA PRO A 114 8.50 14.00 -0.71
C PRO A 114 7.36 13.30 -1.46
N GLU A 115 6.65 14.05 -2.30
CA GLU A 115 5.57 13.53 -3.15
C GLU A 115 6.09 12.40 -4.05
N ALA A 116 5.24 11.37 -4.25
CA ALA A 116 5.60 10.23 -5.08
C ALA A 116 5.87 10.68 -6.53
N PRO A 117 6.84 10.06 -7.23
CA PRO A 117 7.09 10.35 -8.64
C PRO A 117 5.84 10.14 -9.48
N GLN A 118 5.64 11.01 -10.48
CA GLN A 118 4.50 10.92 -11.41
C GLN A 118 4.55 9.65 -12.28
N GLU A 119 5.76 9.16 -12.56
CA GLU A 119 5.99 7.92 -13.30
C GLU A 119 6.89 6.99 -12.48
N VAL A 120 6.48 5.74 -12.36
CA VAL A 120 7.24 4.67 -11.72
C VAL A 120 7.43 3.57 -12.75
N ASP A 121 8.68 3.28 -13.10
CA ASP A 121 9.03 2.12 -13.91
C ASP A 121 9.04 0.88 -13.01
N VAL A 122 8.08 -0.03 -13.22
CA VAL A 122 7.96 -1.26 -12.45
C VAL A 122 8.55 -2.40 -13.27
N HIS A 123 9.74 -2.86 -12.89
CA HIS A 123 10.32 -4.05 -13.49
C HIS A 123 9.58 -5.32 -13.02
N PRO A 124 9.40 -6.32 -13.91
CA PRO A 124 8.93 -7.64 -13.51
C PRO A 124 9.84 -8.23 -12.41
N PRO A 125 9.28 -9.01 -11.47
CA PRO A 125 10.08 -9.71 -10.48
C PRO A 125 11.13 -10.58 -11.17
N GLU A 126 12.31 -10.66 -10.55
CA GLU A 126 13.35 -11.57 -11.01
C GLU A 126 12.80 -13.00 -11.05
N VAL A 127 12.86 -13.65 -12.22
CA VAL A 127 12.37 -15.01 -12.39
C VAL A 127 13.35 -15.96 -11.70
N VAL A 128 13.09 -16.23 -10.43
CA VAL A 128 13.87 -17.18 -9.63
C VAL A 128 13.37 -18.61 -9.87
N SER A 129 14.29 -19.54 -10.11
CA SER A 129 13.94 -20.96 -10.25
C SER A 129 13.56 -21.55 -8.90
N THR A 130 12.26 -21.68 -8.63
CA THR A 130 11.76 -22.31 -7.41
C THR A 130 11.75 -23.84 -7.52
N LYS A 131 11.57 -24.54 -6.38
CA LYS A 131 11.36 -25.99 -6.36
C LYS A 131 10.11 -26.33 -7.18
N GLY A 132 10.30 -26.91 -8.37
CA GLY A 132 9.23 -27.19 -9.34
C GLY A 132 9.37 -26.45 -10.68
N CYS A 133 10.30 -25.49 -10.79
CA CYS A 133 10.63 -24.78 -12.04
C CYS A 133 11.45 -25.64 -13.03
N GLY A 134 11.99 -26.77 -12.58
CA GLY A 134 12.70 -27.71 -13.44
C GLY A 134 11.78 -28.35 -14.49
N SER A 135 12.32 -28.60 -15.68
CA SER A 135 11.60 -29.37 -16.70
C SER A 135 11.23 -30.77 -16.17
N ARG A 136 10.05 -31.27 -16.54
CA ARG A 136 9.61 -32.63 -16.15
C ARG A 136 10.63 -33.70 -16.55
N LEU A 137 10.73 -34.75 -15.74
CA LEU A 137 11.53 -35.93 -16.09
C LEU A 137 10.93 -36.61 -17.34
N PRO A 138 11.69 -36.83 -18.42
CA PRO A 138 11.16 -37.42 -19.62
C PRO A 138 10.88 -38.92 -19.44
N SER A 139 9.78 -39.39 -20.04
CA SER A 139 9.36 -40.79 -19.98
C SER A 139 10.33 -41.71 -20.74
N ARG A 140 10.23 -43.03 -20.52
CA ARG A 140 11.02 -44.02 -21.29
C ARG A 140 10.79 -43.89 -22.80
N VAL A 141 9.54 -43.64 -23.19
CA VAL A 141 9.15 -43.45 -24.60
C VAL A 141 9.80 -42.18 -25.16
N GLU A 142 9.76 -41.07 -24.43
CA GLU A 142 10.37 -39.81 -24.86
C GLU A 142 11.89 -39.90 -24.99
N LYS A 143 12.55 -40.59 -24.06
CA LYS A 143 13.99 -40.86 -24.14
C LYS A 143 14.32 -41.71 -25.38
N ALA A 144 13.52 -42.73 -25.67
CA ALA A 144 13.72 -43.57 -26.84
C ALA A 144 13.52 -42.81 -28.15
N LEU A 145 12.48 -41.96 -28.25
CA LEU A 145 12.24 -41.12 -29.42
C LEU A 145 13.38 -40.11 -29.63
N LYS A 146 13.83 -39.44 -28.57
CA LYS A 146 15.00 -38.54 -28.62
C LYS A 146 16.29 -39.26 -29.01
N LEU A 147 16.45 -40.54 -28.67
CA LEU A 147 17.60 -41.32 -29.11
C LEU A 147 17.49 -41.65 -30.59
N LYS A 148 16.32 -42.10 -31.05
CA LYS A 148 16.05 -42.40 -32.47
C LYS A 148 16.22 -41.18 -33.37
N SER A 149 15.90 -39.98 -32.89
CA SER A 149 16.06 -38.73 -33.66
C SER A 149 17.51 -38.24 -33.72
N LYS A 150 18.42 -38.79 -32.91
CA LYS A 150 19.84 -38.41 -32.98
C LYS A 150 20.48 -39.08 -34.20
N PRO A 151 21.31 -38.36 -34.98
CA PRO A 151 22.03 -38.97 -36.09
C PRO A 151 22.95 -40.07 -35.58
N MET A 152 23.07 -41.16 -36.35
CA MET A 152 24.07 -42.19 -36.09
C MET A 152 25.45 -41.66 -36.46
N SER A 153 26.46 -42.04 -35.68
CA SER A 153 27.86 -41.72 -35.95
C SER A 153 28.69 -43.00 -36.09
N GLN A 154 29.71 -42.98 -36.95
CA GLN A 154 30.65 -44.09 -37.03
C GLN A 154 31.63 -44.06 -35.85
N CYS A 155 31.71 -45.15 -35.10
CA CYS A 155 32.62 -45.30 -33.99
C CYS A 155 34.06 -45.53 -34.47
N LYS A 156 35.04 -44.74 -34.01
CA LYS A 156 36.46 -44.92 -34.40
C LYS A 156 37.10 -46.24 -33.92
N LYS A 157 36.55 -46.87 -32.87
CA LYS A 157 37.11 -48.12 -32.30
C LYS A 157 36.59 -49.38 -32.98
N CYS A 158 35.28 -49.49 -33.20
CA CYS A 158 34.66 -50.66 -33.83
C CYS A 158 34.26 -50.44 -35.29
N GLN A 159 34.39 -49.21 -35.81
CA GLN A 159 34.06 -48.80 -37.18
C GLN A 159 32.59 -48.96 -37.59
N GLU A 160 31.69 -49.19 -36.63
CA GLU A 160 30.25 -49.35 -36.88
C GLU A 160 29.48 -48.04 -36.70
N TRP A 161 28.40 -47.90 -37.49
CA TRP A 161 27.44 -46.81 -37.36
C TRP A 161 26.41 -47.13 -36.28
N GLY A 162 26.22 -46.22 -35.33
CA GLY A 162 25.20 -46.37 -34.30
C GLY A 162 25.07 -45.14 -33.40
N HIS A 163 24.32 -45.29 -32.30
CA HIS A 163 24.15 -44.23 -31.29
C HIS A 163 25.25 -44.22 -30.21
N HIS A 164 26.45 -44.68 -30.55
CA HIS A 164 27.61 -44.71 -29.66
C HIS A 164 28.85 -44.15 -30.37
N ASP A 165 29.80 -43.63 -29.59
CA ASP A 165 31.09 -43.16 -30.07
C ASP A 165 32.24 -44.02 -29.53
N SER A 166 33.48 -43.66 -29.85
CA SER A 166 34.68 -44.36 -29.38
C SER A 166 34.84 -44.40 -27.85
N ARG A 167 34.21 -43.47 -27.12
CA ARG A 167 34.26 -43.39 -25.65
C ARG A 167 33.23 -44.32 -25.01
N ASN A 168 32.09 -44.51 -25.67
CA ASN A 168 31.02 -45.38 -25.19
C ASN A 168 30.84 -46.66 -26.03
N CYS A 169 31.91 -47.16 -26.66
CA CYS A 169 31.83 -48.37 -27.47
C CYS A 169 31.74 -49.63 -26.61
N ASP A 170 30.58 -50.28 -26.61
CA ASP A 170 30.33 -51.49 -25.81
C ASP A 170 31.22 -52.66 -26.23
N LYS A 171 31.48 -52.82 -27.53
CA LYS A 171 32.38 -53.87 -28.06
C LYS A 171 33.80 -53.75 -27.53
N PHE A 172 34.27 -52.53 -27.28
CA PHE A 172 35.60 -52.32 -26.71
C PHE A 172 35.60 -52.49 -25.19
N LYS A 173 34.56 -52.00 -24.51
CA LYS A 173 34.37 -52.22 -23.06
C LYS A 173 34.29 -53.70 -22.71
N GLU A 174 33.64 -54.51 -23.55
CA GLU A 174 33.58 -55.96 -23.36
C GLU A 174 34.93 -56.63 -23.59
N LYS A 175 35.68 -56.22 -24.62
CA LYS A 175 37.05 -56.70 -24.86
C LYS A 175 38.01 -56.35 -23.73
N GLU A 176 37.96 -55.11 -23.20
CA GLU A 176 38.74 -54.72 -22.02
C GLU A 176 38.41 -55.58 -20.81
N LYS A 177 37.12 -55.78 -20.51
CA LYS A 177 36.68 -56.65 -19.40
C LYS A 177 37.16 -58.08 -19.58
N MET A 178 37.11 -58.63 -20.79
CA MET A 178 37.60 -59.99 -21.08
C MET A 178 39.11 -60.10 -20.89
N TRP A 179 39.89 -59.09 -21.32
CA TRP A 179 41.33 -59.06 -21.08
C TRP A 179 41.65 -58.94 -19.59
N SER A 180 40.99 -58.02 -18.87
CA SER A 180 41.18 -57.88 -17.43
C SER A 180 40.89 -59.17 -16.67
N ARG A 181 39.83 -59.92 -17.04
CA ARG A 181 39.53 -61.24 -16.45
C ARG A 181 40.61 -62.28 -16.76
N ARG A 182 41.10 -62.33 -18.00
CA ARG A 182 42.15 -63.27 -18.39
C ARG A 182 43.49 -63.00 -17.69
N ASN A 183 43.80 -61.73 -17.44
CA ASN A 183 45.02 -61.33 -16.72
C ASN A 183 44.89 -61.43 -15.20
N SER A 184 43.69 -61.64 -14.64
CA SER A 184 43.50 -61.87 -13.20
C SER A 184 43.51 -63.35 -12.79
N ASP A 185 43.49 -64.27 -13.77
CA ASP A 185 43.57 -65.73 -13.58
C ASP A 185 45.00 -66.30 -13.75
N VAL A 186 46.02 -65.42 -13.85
CA VAL A 186 47.46 -65.73 -13.80
C VAL A 186 48.06 -65.04 -12.59
#